data_AF-A0A016USA6-F1
#
_entry.id   AF-A0A016USA6-F1
#
_cell.length_a   1.000
_cell.length_b   1.000
_cell.length_c   1.000
_cell.angle_alpha   90.00
_cell.angle_beta   90.00
_cell.angle_gamma   90.00
#
_symmetry.space_group_name_H-M   'P 1'
#
loop_
_entity.id
_entity.type
_entity.pdbx_description
1 polymer ?
#
loop_
_entity_poly.entity_id
_entity_poly.type
_entity_poly.pdbx_seq_one_letter_code
_entity_poly.pdbx_strand_id
1 'polypeptide(L)'
;MLLLPAVLIFCFIYVNSTYIGLAGSLLCDDPFSEVATIFIMERDFGRTIFDYVDDDDVLAYKEVELNKPFELGGNEIELDGLEPYIYMRYNCKKVRSYASSKNIFL
;
A
#
# COMPACT_ATOMS: atom_id res chain seq x y z
N MET A 1 45.77 -10.86 -35.31
CA MET A 1 45.69 -10.03 -34.09
C MET A 1 44.47 -9.14 -34.22
N LEU A 2 43.29 -9.73 -33.98
CA LEU A 2 41.97 -9.13 -34.11
C LEU A 2 41.06 -9.93 -33.18
N LEU A 3 40.30 -9.22 -32.33
CA LEU A 3 39.05 -9.55 -31.62
C LEU A 3 39.04 -8.65 -30.36
N LEU A 4 38.78 -7.36 -30.54
CA LEU A 4 37.48 -6.69 -30.35
C LEU A 4 36.96 -6.73 -28.89
N PRO A 5 36.66 -5.57 -28.28
CA PRO A 5 36.24 -5.45 -26.89
C PRO A 5 34.77 -5.87 -26.75
N ALA A 6 34.51 -7.00 -26.13
CA ALA A 6 33.18 -7.43 -25.73
C ALA A 6 33.41 -8.19 -24.41
N VAL A 7 32.86 -7.78 -23.27
CA VAL A 7 31.45 -7.54 -23.05
C VAL A 7 31.34 -6.55 -21.88
N LEU A 8 30.92 -5.31 -22.15
CA LEU A 8 30.28 -4.51 -21.11
C LEU A 8 28.94 -5.21 -20.84
N ILE A 9 28.90 -6.04 -19.79
CA ILE A 9 27.65 -6.58 -19.27
C ILE A 9 26.93 -5.39 -18.62
N PHE A 10 26.16 -4.67 -19.44
CA PHE A 10 25.10 -3.81 -18.94
C PHE A 10 24.00 -4.75 -18.46
N CYS A 11 24.02 -5.10 -17.17
CA CYS A 11 22.81 -5.62 -16.52
C CYS A 11 21.80 -4.48 -16.48
N PHE A 12 20.91 -4.43 -17.47
CA PHE A 12 19.68 -3.67 -17.36
C PHE A 12 18.79 -4.44 -16.37
N ILE A 13 18.80 -4.02 -15.11
CA ILE A 13 17.79 -4.44 -14.15
C ILE A 13 16.49 -3.78 -14.60
N TYR A 14 15.57 -4.59 -15.13
CA TYR A 14 14.22 -4.14 -15.44
C TYR A 14 13.41 -4.20 -14.16
N VAL A 15 13.00 -3.04 -13.67
CA VAL A 15 12.01 -2.90 -12.60
C VAL A 15 10.68 -2.50 -13.22
N ASN A 16 9.59 -3.17 -12.84
CA ASN A 16 8.26 -2.79 -13.28
C ASN A 16 7.59 -1.98 -12.18
N SER A 17 6.99 -0.85 -12.54
CA SER A 17 6.09 -0.15 -11.63
C SER A 17 4.69 -0.73 -11.79
N THR A 18 4.07 -1.10 -10.68
CA THR A 18 2.71 -1.63 -10.65
C THR A 18 1.79 -0.67 -9.92
N TYR A 19 0.62 -0.39 -10.50
CA TYR A 19 -0.41 0.43 -9.88
C TYR A 19 -1.41 -0.45 -9.12
N ILE A 20 -1.69 -0.08 -7.88
CA ILE A 20 -2.72 -0.70 -7.04
C ILE A 20 -3.77 0.37 -6.74
N GLY A 21 -5.03 0.06 -7.04
CA GLY A 21 -6.17 0.94 -6.79
C GLY A 21 -7.29 0.20 -6.08
N LEU A 22 -7.98 0.90 -5.18
CA LEU A 22 -9.15 0.42 -4.47
C LEU A 22 -10.24 1.48 -4.41
N ALA A 23 -11.47 1.02 -4.50
CA ALA A 23 -12.67 1.84 -4.41
C ALA A 23 -13.66 1.18 -3.47
N GLY A 24 -14.39 1.96 -2.67
CA GLY A 24 -15.32 1.40 -1.70
C GLY A 24 -16.10 2.43 -0.90
N SER A 25 -16.76 1.98 0.16
CA SER A 25 -17.44 2.83 1.14
C SER A 25 -17.34 2.18 2.52
N LEU A 26 -17.05 2.97 3.54
CA LEU A 26 -17.06 2.52 4.94
C LEU A 26 -18.43 2.83 5.55
N LEU A 27 -19.17 1.79 5.89
CA LEU A 27 -20.52 1.92 6.42
C LEU A 27 -20.51 1.91 7.95
N CYS A 28 -21.14 2.90 8.56
CA CYS A 28 -21.41 2.95 10.00
C CYS A 28 -22.88 3.31 10.22
N ASP A 29 -23.54 2.59 11.12
CA ASP A 29 -24.89 2.92 11.54
C ASP A 29 -24.92 4.23 12.32
N ASP A 30 -25.98 5.01 12.14
CA ASP A 30 -26.20 6.21 12.91
C ASP A 30 -26.35 5.88 14.41
N PRO A 31 -25.74 6.67 15.32
CA PRO A 31 -24.98 7.88 15.05
C PRO A 31 -23.46 7.68 14.93
N PHE A 32 -22.86 8.29 13.89
CA PHE A 32 -21.40 8.43 13.71
C PHE A 32 -21.01 9.92 13.64
N SER A 33 -19.73 10.24 13.84
CA SER A 33 -19.26 11.63 13.96
C SER A 33 -18.03 11.96 13.12
N GLU A 34 -17.39 10.98 12.47
CA GLU A 34 -15.98 11.10 12.13
C GLU A 34 -15.64 10.65 10.69
N VAL A 35 -14.44 11.04 10.26
CA VAL A 35 -13.74 10.53 9.08
C VAL A 35 -12.98 9.25 9.47
N ALA A 36 -12.74 8.38 8.49
CA ALA A 36 -11.83 7.25 8.64
C ALA A 36 -10.54 7.51 7.87
N THR A 37 -9.45 6.95 8.36
CA THR A 37 -8.16 7.00 7.72
C THR A 37 -7.88 5.66 7.05
N ILE A 38 -7.55 5.67 5.77
CA ILE A 38 -7.25 4.47 4.98
C ILE A 38 -5.84 4.58 4.42
N PHE A 39 -5.11 3.48 4.52
CA PHE A 39 -3.79 3.29 3.95
C PHE A 39 -3.83 2.06 3.05
N ILE A 40 -3.18 2.17 1.90
CA ILE A 40 -2.70 1.00 1.15
C ILE A 40 -1.28 0.77 1.65
N MET A 41 -1.05 -0.42 2.16
CA MET A 41 0.24 -0.85 2.67
C MET A 41 0.75 -1.99 1.80
N GLU A 42 2.04 -2.08 1.64
CA GLU A 42 2.75 -3.25 1.11
C GLU A 42 3.26 -4.06 2.32
N ARG A 43 3.13 -5.38 2.28
CA ARG A 43 3.78 -6.24 3.27
C ARG A 43 5.07 -6.77 2.67
N ASP A 44 6.18 -6.40 3.31
CA ASP A 44 7.48 -6.88 2.88
C ASP A 44 7.64 -8.41 3.11
N PHE A 45 8.09 -9.10 2.07
CA PHE A 45 8.77 -10.37 2.18
C PHE A 45 10.27 -10.15 2.30
N GLY A 46 10.80 -9.93 3.51
CA GLY A 46 12.24 -9.93 3.76
C GLY A 46 12.97 -11.20 3.27
N ARG A 47 13.32 -11.27 1.98
CA ARG A 47 13.89 -12.42 1.27
C ARG A 47 14.94 -12.05 0.23
N THR A 48 15.50 -10.85 0.24
CA THR A 48 16.72 -10.55 -0.51
C THR A 48 17.87 -10.07 0.38
N ILE A 49 19.09 -10.33 -0.06
CA ILE A 49 20.32 -9.89 0.63
C ILE A 49 20.54 -8.36 0.60
N PHE A 50 19.57 -7.61 0.06
CA PHE A 50 19.56 -6.15 0.02
C PHE A 50 18.53 -5.52 1.00
N ASP A 51 17.73 -6.32 1.73
CA ASP A 51 16.63 -5.90 2.63
C ASP A 51 17.08 -5.24 3.95
N TYR A 52 18.21 -4.52 3.95
CA TYR A 52 18.63 -3.81 5.17
C TYR A 52 17.82 -2.52 5.41
N VAL A 53 16.84 -2.23 4.53
CA VAL A 53 15.97 -1.06 4.58
C VAL A 53 14.57 -1.49 4.10
N ASP A 54 13.83 -2.22 4.93
CA ASP A 54 12.50 -2.70 4.55
C ASP A 54 11.53 -2.68 5.75
N ASP A 55 10.75 -1.61 5.85
CA ASP A 55 9.65 -1.42 6.80
C ASP A 55 8.35 -1.42 5.98
N ASP A 56 7.23 -1.99 6.48
CA ASP A 56 5.92 -2.01 5.80
C ASP A 56 5.62 -0.65 5.10
N ASP A 57 5.61 -0.64 3.77
CA ASP A 57 5.59 0.59 3.00
C ASP A 57 4.17 1.13 2.77
N VAL A 58 3.99 2.44 2.98
CA VAL A 58 2.73 3.13 2.69
C VAL A 58 2.68 3.46 1.20
N LEU A 59 1.93 2.69 0.43
CA LEU A 59 1.70 2.93 -1.00
C LEU A 59 0.82 4.15 -1.24
N ALA A 60 -0.21 4.33 -0.42
CA ALA A 60 -1.13 5.46 -0.54
C ALA A 60 -1.89 5.72 0.76
N TYR A 61 -2.33 6.97 0.94
CA TYR A 61 -3.06 7.43 2.12
C TYR A 61 -4.25 8.30 1.74
N LYS A 62 -5.37 8.15 2.46
CA LYS A 62 -6.52 9.06 2.34
C LYS A 62 -7.39 9.09 3.60
N GLU A 63 -7.83 10.27 3.97
CA GLU A 63 -9.00 10.44 4.86
C GLU A 63 -10.29 10.36 4.03
N VAL A 64 -11.24 9.57 4.51
CA VAL A 64 -12.51 9.34 3.83
C VAL A 64 -13.67 9.63 4.76
N GLU A 65 -14.74 10.17 4.20
CA GLU A 65 -15.99 10.35 4.93
C GLU A 65 -16.71 8.99 5.07
N LEU A 66 -17.19 8.71 6.28
CA LEU A 66 -18.05 7.55 6.51
C LEU A 66 -19.35 7.69 5.69
N ASN A 67 -19.89 6.55 5.25
CA ASN A 67 -21.09 6.45 4.43
C ASN A 67 -21.02 7.17 3.07
N LYS A 68 -19.82 7.51 2.59
CA LYS A 68 -19.58 8.04 1.24
C LYS A 68 -18.61 7.16 0.44
N PRO A 69 -18.71 7.16 -0.89
CA PRO A 69 -17.76 6.47 -1.75
C PRO A 69 -16.37 7.13 -1.68
N PHE A 70 -15.34 6.31 -1.81
CA PHE A 70 -13.96 6.75 -1.92
C PHE A 70 -13.20 5.89 -2.93
N GLU A 71 -12.13 6.48 -3.45
CA GLU A 71 -11.12 5.84 -4.30
C GLU A 71 -9.74 6.24 -3.78
N LEU A 72 -8.80 5.29 -3.81
CA LEU A 72 -7.42 5.46 -3.41
C LEU A 72 -6.54 4.55 -4.26
N GLY A 73 -5.37 5.02 -4.67
CA GLY A 73 -4.40 4.16 -5.35
C GLY A 73 -3.00 4.74 -5.27
N GLY A 74 -2.03 3.84 -5.42
CA GLY A 74 -0.60 4.12 -5.37
C GLY A 74 0.14 3.30 -6.42
N ASN A 75 1.40 3.66 -6.64
CA ASN A 75 2.30 2.87 -7.47
C ASN A 75 3.42 2.34 -6.59
N GLU A 76 3.86 1.13 -6.87
CA GLU A 76 5.03 0.54 -6.21
C GLU A 76 5.99 -0.02 -7.26
N ILE A 77 7.29 -0.04 -6.94
CA ILE A 77 8.33 -0.64 -7.78
C ILE A 77 8.99 -1.76 -6.97
N GLU A 78 8.47 -2.96 -7.15
CA GLU A 78 9.04 -4.16 -6.53
C GLU A 78 9.80 -5.03 -7.52
N LEU A 79 10.84 -5.70 -7.01
CA LEU A 79 11.58 -6.70 -7.77
C LEU A 79 10.82 -8.03 -7.82
N ASP A 80 10.20 -8.43 -6.71
CA ASP A 80 9.57 -9.75 -6.54
C ASP A 80 8.15 -9.65 -5.95
N GLY A 81 7.15 -9.42 -6.81
CA GLY A 81 5.73 -9.48 -6.43
C GLY A 81 5.28 -8.34 -5.51
N LEU A 82 3.97 -8.27 -5.23
CA LEU A 82 3.39 -7.29 -4.30
C LEU A 82 2.40 -8.01 -3.39
N GLU A 83 2.41 -7.68 -2.10
CA GLU A 83 1.46 -8.17 -1.10
C GLU A 83 0.64 -7.03 -0.47
N PRO A 84 -0.19 -6.32 -1.25
CA PRO A 84 -0.87 -5.15 -0.73
C PRO A 84 -1.98 -5.52 0.27
N TYR A 85 -2.10 -4.73 1.31
CA TYR A 85 -3.20 -4.79 2.26
C TYR A 85 -3.71 -3.40 2.63
N ILE A 86 -4.95 -3.33 3.08
CA ILE A 86 -5.56 -2.10 3.56
C ILE A 86 -5.40 -2.04 5.07
N TYR A 87 -4.75 -0.99 5.58
CA TYR A 87 -4.84 -0.62 6.99
C TYR A 87 -5.86 0.52 7.12
N MET A 88 -6.85 0.35 8.01
CA MET A 88 -7.85 1.38 8.26
C MET A 88 -7.97 1.69 9.74
N ARG A 89 -8.05 2.99 10.06
CA ARG A 89 -8.39 3.51 11.38
C ARG A 89 -9.72 4.23 11.30
N TYR A 90 -10.70 3.84 12.11
CA TYR A 90 -12.06 4.34 12.02
C TYR A 90 -12.74 4.39 13.39
N ASN A 91 -13.84 5.14 13.46
CA ASN A 91 -14.68 5.21 14.64
C ASN A 91 -16.16 5.29 14.24
N CYS A 92 -16.87 4.17 14.35
CA CYS A 92 -18.32 4.10 14.13
C CYS A 92 -19.13 4.43 15.40
N LYS A 93 -18.61 5.24 16.33
CA LYS A 93 -19.31 5.61 17.56
C LYS A 93 -19.32 7.12 17.77
N LYS A 94 -20.49 7.67 18.11
CA LYS A 94 -20.69 9.10 18.40
C LYS A 94 -19.91 9.64 19.62
N VAL A 95 -19.50 8.77 20.56
CA VAL A 95 -18.92 9.16 21.85
C VAL A 95 -17.49 8.67 21.93
N ARG A 96 -16.55 9.50 22.42
CA ARG A 96 -15.10 9.23 22.65
C ARG A 96 -14.83 7.76 22.98
N SER A 97 -14.74 6.97 21.94
CA SER A 97 -14.41 5.56 21.97
C SER A 97 -13.03 5.46 21.34
N TYR A 98 -12.26 4.48 21.76
CA TYR A 98 -10.96 4.25 21.14
C TYR A 98 -11.16 3.97 19.65
N ALA A 99 -10.33 4.62 18.82
CA ALA A 99 -10.30 4.36 17.39
C ALA A 99 -10.05 2.85 17.16
N SER A 100 -10.86 2.26 16.29
CA SER A 100 -10.69 0.87 15.89
C SER A 100 -9.74 0.81 14.70
N SER A 101 -8.92 -0.24 14.62
CA SER A 101 -8.07 -0.50 13.46
C SER A 101 -8.30 -1.90 12.90
N LYS A 102 -8.17 -2.05 11.58
CA LYS A 102 -8.31 -3.34 10.90
C LYS A 102 -7.38 -3.41 9.69
N ASN A 103 -6.84 -4.62 9.45
CA ASN A 103 -6.09 -4.95 8.25
C ASN A 103 -6.97 -5.82 7.35
N ILE A 104 -6.98 -5.55 6.05
CA ILE A 104 -7.68 -6.34 5.04
C ILE A 104 -6.67 -6.68 3.94
N PHE A 105 -6.31 -7.95 3.81
CA PHE A 105 -5.42 -8.44 2.76
C PHE A 105 -6.18 -8.54 1.43
N LEU A 106 -5.56 -8.07 0.34
CA LEU A 106 -6.15 -8.01 -1.00
C LEU A 106 -5.89 -9.28 -1.81
#